data_AF-A0A8J5FLN7-F1
#
_entry.id   AF-A0A8J5FLN7-F1
#
_cell.length_a   1.000
_cell.length_b   1.000
_cell.length_c   1.000
_cell.angle_alpha   90.00
_cell.angle_beta   90.00
_cell.angle_gamma   90.00
#
_symmetry.space_group_name_H-M   'P 1'
#
loop_
_entity.id
_entity.type
_entity.pdbx_description
1 polymer ?
#
loop_
_entity_poly.entity_id
_entity_poly.type
_entity_poly.pdbx_seq_one_letter_code
_entity_poly.pdbx_strand_id
1 'polypeptide(L)'
;MSGYDFFDAYDGHGRGRVAQLCQEHMHVLLVEEVLIEGWSCVEGRWREIITESFSRLNGEVEATTLGESERTLGSTAVVAMVGTKLIVVANYDDSRAMLSRDNAALPSPLTTK
;
A
#
# COMPACT_ATOMS: atom_id res chain seq x y z
N MET A 1 13.73 12.67 15.07
CA MET A 1 13.54 11.95 13.78
C MET A 1 12.06 11.85 13.56
N SER A 2 11.53 12.44 12.48
CA SER A 2 10.16 12.16 12.04
C SER A 2 10.20 10.89 11.21
N GLY A 3 9.82 9.77 11.82
CA GLY A 3 9.60 8.51 11.11
C GLY A 3 8.15 8.41 10.63
N TYR A 4 7.91 7.42 9.78
CA TYR A 4 6.56 6.97 9.40
C TYR A 4 6.40 5.53 9.84
N ASP A 5 5.26 5.23 10.45
CA ASP A 5 4.83 3.85 10.69
C ASP A 5 4.03 3.36 9.48
N PHE A 6 4.23 2.09 9.09
CA PHE A 6 3.56 1.48 7.94
C PHE A 6 2.50 0.49 8.42
N PHE A 7 1.30 0.59 7.84
CA PHE A 7 0.17 -0.30 8.07
C PHE A 7 -0.41 -0.72 6.72
N ASP A 8 -0.92 -1.95 6.65
CA ASP A 8 -1.49 -2.50 5.43
C ASP A 8 -2.70 -3.40 5.71
N ALA A 9 -3.48 -3.64 4.65
CA ALA A 9 -4.44 -4.72 4.57
C ALA A 9 -4.56 -5.18 3.12
N TYR A 10 -4.59 -6.50 2.94
CA TYR A 10 -4.63 -7.18 1.65
C TYR A 10 -5.75 -8.23 1.67
N ASP A 11 -6.76 -8.07 0.81
CA ASP A 11 -7.85 -9.05 0.66
C ASP A 11 -7.62 -9.90 -0.60
N GLY A 12 -7.09 -11.11 -0.37
CA GLY A 12 -6.68 -12.02 -1.44
C GLY A 12 -7.84 -12.81 -2.03
N HIS A 13 -7.87 -12.91 -3.35
CA HIS A 13 -8.84 -13.69 -4.12
C HIS A 13 -8.13 -14.73 -4.98
N GLY A 14 -8.79 -15.86 -5.26
CA GLY A 14 -8.23 -16.95 -6.05
C GLY A 14 -7.25 -17.85 -5.31
N ARG A 15 -6.53 -17.34 -4.28
CA ARG A 15 -5.75 -18.01 -3.21
C ARG A 15 -5.10 -16.91 -2.37
N GLY A 16 -4.61 -17.23 -1.17
CA GLY A 16 -3.90 -16.27 -0.31
C GLY A 16 -2.48 -15.87 -0.77
N ARG A 17 -1.99 -16.41 -1.90
CA ARG A 17 -0.59 -16.24 -2.31
C ARG A 17 -0.24 -14.81 -2.71
N VAL A 18 -1.13 -14.12 -3.45
CA VAL A 18 -0.90 -12.73 -3.86
C VAL A 18 -0.94 -11.80 -2.65
N ALA A 19 -1.93 -11.94 -1.77
CA ALA A 19 -1.98 -11.17 -0.52
C ALA A 19 -0.76 -11.40 0.37
N GLN A 20 -0.25 -12.64 0.46
CA GLN A 20 0.99 -12.95 1.17
C GLN A 20 2.20 -12.26 0.54
N LEU A 21 2.34 -12.30 -0.79
CA LEU A 21 3.43 -11.60 -1.49
C LEU A 21 3.38 -10.09 -1.24
N CYS A 22 2.19 -9.49 -1.29
CA CYS A 22 1.99 -8.07 -0.96
C CYS A 22 2.44 -7.76 0.47
N GLN A 23 2.04 -8.57 1.45
CA GLN A 23 2.44 -8.43 2.86
C GLN A 23 3.96 -8.51 3.03
N GLU A 24 4.60 -9.48 2.36
CA GLU A 24 6.04 -9.72 2.49
C GLU A 24 6.86 -8.60 1.84
N HIS A 25 6.41 -8.03 0.71
CA HIS A 25 7.27 -7.21 -0.15
C HIS A 25 6.88 -5.72 -0.25
N MET A 26 5.61 -5.34 -0.09
CA MET A 26 5.17 -3.96 -0.36
C MET A 26 5.93 -2.93 0.49
N HIS A 27 6.08 -3.20 1.79
CA HIS A 27 6.79 -2.31 2.70
C HIS A 27 8.30 -2.25 2.40
N VAL A 28 8.91 -3.33 1.90
CA VAL A 28 10.31 -3.38 1.49
C VAL A 28 10.54 -2.50 0.26
N LEU A 29 9.72 -2.70 -0.78
CA LEU A 29 9.77 -1.91 -2.02
C LEU A 29 9.56 -0.42 -1.73
N LEU A 30 8.61 -0.08 -0.85
CA LEU A 30 8.38 1.30 -0.44
C LEU A 30 9.59 1.94 0.23
N VAL A 31 10.27 1.21 1.12
CA VAL A 31 11.49 1.70 1.76
C VAL A 31 12.60 1.91 0.74
N GLU A 32 12.76 1.01 -0.22
CA GLU A 32 13.74 1.17 -1.30
C GLU A 32 13.48 2.42 -2.14
N GLU A 33 12.22 2.67 -2.56
CA GLU A 33 11.86 3.88 -3.30
C GLU A 33 12.10 5.15 -2.48
N VAL A 34 11.78 5.13 -1.17
CA VAL A 34 12.10 6.23 -0.25
C VAL A 34 13.61 6.47 -0.14
N LEU A 35 14.43 5.41 -0.14
CA LEU A 35 15.89 5.53 -0.07
C LEU A 35 16.48 6.08 -1.37
N ILE A 36 15.94 5.70 -2.53
CA ILE A 36 16.31 6.25 -3.84
C ILE A 36 16.00 7.75 -3.88
N GLU A 37 14.81 8.13 -3.43
CA GLU A 37 14.38 9.53 -3.44
C GLU A 37 15.03 10.40 -2.35
N GLY A 38 15.43 9.77 -1.24
CA GLY A 38 16.00 10.40 -0.07
C GLY A 38 14.96 10.91 0.92
N TRP A 39 15.07 10.50 2.19
CA TRP A 39 14.13 10.79 3.28
C TRP A 39 13.76 12.27 3.44
N SER A 40 14.69 13.20 3.21
CA SER A 40 14.44 14.65 3.32
C SER A 40 13.54 15.21 2.23
N CYS A 41 13.36 14.46 1.14
CA CYS A 41 12.68 14.90 -0.07
C CYS A 41 11.38 14.11 -0.31
N VAL A 42 10.97 13.27 0.63
CA VAL A 42 9.77 12.43 0.52
C VAL A 42 8.49 13.26 0.66
N GLU A 43 8.53 14.33 1.47
CA GLU A 43 7.39 15.23 1.62
C GLU A 43 7.02 15.85 0.26
N GLY A 44 5.78 15.58 -0.19
CA GLY A 44 5.26 16.01 -1.49
C GLY A 44 5.47 15.03 -2.65
N ARG A 45 6.26 13.97 -2.48
CA ARG A 45 6.53 12.93 -3.51
C ARG A 45 5.95 11.56 -3.18
N TRP A 46 5.17 11.49 -2.12
CA TRP A 46 4.56 10.23 -1.68
C TRP A 46 3.71 9.55 -2.75
N ARG A 47 3.02 10.33 -3.60
CA ARG A 47 2.21 9.77 -4.67
C ARG A 47 3.08 9.02 -5.68
N GLU A 48 4.18 9.62 -6.13
CA GLU A 48 5.12 9.03 -7.07
C GLU A 48 5.79 7.79 -6.45
N ILE A 49 6.33 7.92 -5.24
CA ILE A 49 7.00 6.84 -4.49
C ILE A 49 6.10 5.61 -4.33
N ILE A 50 4.85 5.81 -3.87
CA ILE A 50 3.92 4.69 -3.67
C ILE A 50 3.51 4.09 -5.01
N THR A 51 3.29 4.91 -6.05
CA THR A 51 2.92 4.41 -7.38
C THR A 51 4.01 3.50 -7.95
N GLU A 52 5.28 3.90 -7.85
CA GLU A 52 6.41 3.07 -8.29
C GLU A 52 6.53 1.78 -7.45
N SER A 53 6.30 1.87 -6.14
CA SER A 53 6.31 0.70 -5.26
C SER A 53 5.25 -0.34 -5.67
N PHE A 54 4.01 0.11 -5.94
CA PHE A 54 2.94 -0.77 -6.44
C PHE A 54 3.24 -1.32 -7.83
N SER A 55 3.82 -0.52 -8.72
CA SER A 55 4.25 -0.95 -10.06
C SER A 55 5.25 -2.10 -9.99
N ARG A 56 6.27 -1.98 -9.12
CA ARG A 56 7.27 -3.02 -8.88
C ARG A 56 6.64 -4.28 -8.28
N LEU A 57 5.78 -4.13 -7.26
CA LEU A 57 5.07 -5.25 -6.66
C LEU A 57 4.21 -6.00 -7.69
N ASN A 58 3.50 -5.27 -8.56
CA ASN A 58 2.70 -5.88 -9.61
C ASN A 58 3.58 -6.70 -10.58
N GLY A 59 4.77 -6.20 -10.94
CA GLY A 59 5.74 -6.97 -11.73
C GLY A 59 6.18 -8.28 -11.06
N GLU A 60 6.34 -8.29 -9.73
CA GLU A 60 6.66 -9.51 -8.97
C GLU A 60 5.48 -10.49 -8.90
N VAL A 61 4.24 -9.98 -8.76
CA VAL A 61 3.01 -10.78 -8.81
C VAL A 61 2.88 -11.44 -10.18
N GLU A 62 3.03 -10.67 -11.26
CA GLU A 62 2.99 -11.20 -12.63
C GLU A 62 4.04 -12.29 -12.81
N ALA A 63 5.29 -12.05 -12.45
CA ALA A 63 6.38 -13.03 -12.59
C ALA A 63 6.15 -14.32 -11.77
N THR A 64 5.55 -14.21 -10.57
CA THR A 64 5.28 -15.35 -9.69
C THR A 64 4.06 -16.16 -10.12
N THR A 65 3.12 -15.54 -10.82
CA THR A 65 1.88 -16.17 -11.30
C THR A 65 1.98 -16.71 -12.73
N LEU A 66 3.11 -16.46 -13.43
CA LEU A 66 3.39 -17.04 -14.75
C LEU A 66 3.32 -18.57 -14.71
N GLY A 67 2.29 -19.13 -15.37
CA GLY A 67 2.08 -20.58 -15.50
C GLY A 67 0.89 -21.12 -14.70
N GLU A 68 0.28 -20.32 -13.82
CA GLU A 68 -1.00 -20.66 -13.20
C GLU A 68 -2.14 -20.25 -14.14
N SER A 69 -3.07 -21.17 -14.44
CA SER A 69 -4.27 -20.94 -15.28
C SER A 69 -5.29 -19.98 -14.63
N GLU A 70 -4.92 -19.27 -13.57
CA GLU A 70 -5.86 -18.70 -12.63
C GLU A 70 -6.05 -17.21 -12.91
N ARG A 71 -6.98 -16.91 -13.84
CA ARG A 71 -7.53 -15.55 -14.12
C ARG A 71 -8.23 -14.90 -12.91
N THR A 72 -8.09 -15.49 -11.73
CA THR A 72 -8.79 -15.14 -10.50
C THR A 72 -7.83 -14.90 -9.33
N LEU A 73 -6.51 -15.04 -9.53
CA LEU A 73 -5.53 -14.71 -8.51
C LEU A 73 -5.33 -13.20 -8.44
N GLY A 74 -5.47 -12.65 -7.23
CA GLY A 74 -5.27 -11.24 -7.02
C GLY A 74 -5.39 -10.87 -5.54
N SER A 75 -5.16 -9.60 -5.26
CA SER A 75 -5.39 -9.03 -3.95
C SER A 75 -5.83 -7.59 -4.10
N THR A 76 -6.74 -7.16 -3.25
CA THR A 76 -6.90 -5.74 -2.95
C THR A 76 -5.68 -5.25 -2.18
N ALA A 77 -5.50 -3.95 -2.05
CA ALA A 77 -4.53 -3.39 -1.14
C ALA A 77 -4.99 -2.04 -0.60
N VAL A 78 -4.87 -1.83 0.71
CA VAL A 78 -4.84 -0.50 1.29
C VAL A 78 -3.62 -0.40 2.19
N VAL A 79 -2.81 0.64 1.98
CA VAL A 79 -1.60 0.90 2.77
C VAL A 79 -1.66 2.31 3.33
N ALA A 80 -1.16 2.48 4.55
CA ALA A 80 -1.11 3.76 5.24
C ALA A 80 0.27 4.00 5.83
N MET A 81 0.84 5.17 5.54
CA MET A 81 2.01 5.68 6.24
C MET A 81 1.59 6.79 7.18
N VAL A 82 1.82 6.57 8.48
CA VAL A 82 1.40 7.47 9.54
C VAL A 82 2.62 8.16 10.10
N GLY A 83 2.79 9.43 9.76
CA GLY A 83 3.79 10.31 10.35
C GLY A 83 3.16 11.26 11.37
N THR A 84 4.00 11.99 12.10
CA THR A 84 3.53 12.94 13.13
C THR A 84 2.72 14.12 12.57
N LYS A 85 2.87 14.44 11.28
CA LYS A 85 2.23 15.59 10.62
C LYS A 85 1.35 15.21 9.44
N LEU A 86 1.54 14.03 8.87
CA LEU A 86 0.94 13.61 7.62
C LEU A 86 0.57 12.13 7.71
N ILE A 87 -0.67 11.83 7.34
CA ILE A 87 -1.12 10.48 7.03
C ILE A 87 -1.24 10.38 5.52
N VAL A 88 -0.59 9.39 4.94
CA VAL A 88 -0.69 9.07 3.52
C VAL A 88 -1.38 7.74 3.39
N VAL A 89 -2.40 7.66 2.54
CA VAL A 89 -3.09 6.41 2.24
C VAL A 89 -3.05 6.18 0.74
N ALA A 90 -2.71 4.96 0.34
CA ALA A 90 -2.88 4.48 -1.01
C ALA A 90 -3.78 3.24 -1.00
N ASN A 91 -4.65 3.17 -1.99
CA ASN A 91 -5.67 2.14 -2.10
C ASN A 91 -5.73 1.60 -3.52
N TYR A 92 -5.89 0.30 -3.62
CA TYR A 92 -6.10 -0.45 -4.85
C TYR A 92 -7.32 -1.35 -4.64
N ASP A 93 -8.34 -1.10 -5.46
CA ASP A 93 -9.64 -1.77 -5.45
C ASP A 93 -10.53 -1.42 -4.22
N ASP A 94 -11.31 -2.37 -3.70
CA ASP A 94 -12.49 -2.10 -2.87
C ASP A 94 -12.25 -2.13 -1.34
N SER A 95 -11.03 -2.41 -0.91
CA SER A 95 -10.55 -2.17 0.47
C SER A 95 -10.54 -0.68 0.82
N ARG A 96 -10.60 -0.33 2.11
CA ARG A 96 -10.77 1.06 2.55
C ARG A 96 -10.11 1.39 3.87
N ALA A 97 -9.65 2.63 3.99
CA ALA A 97 -9.18 3.22 5.24
C ALA A 97 -10.11 4.35 5.70
N MET A 98 -10.32 4.43 7.01
CA MET A 98 -11.18 5.39 7.67
C MET A 98 -10.42 6.07 8.82
N LEU A 99 -10.63 7.37 9.03
CA LEU A 99 -10.04 8.14 10.12
C LEU A 99 -11.11 8.59 11.10
N SER A 100 -10.99 8.18 12.36
CA SER A 100 -11.78 8.73 13.46
C SER A 100 -10.98 9.81 14.18
N ARG A 101 -11.55 11.02 14.29
CA ARG A 101 -10.92 12.18 14.94
C ARG A 101 -11.94 12.94 15.77
N ASP A 102 -11.48 13.61 16.82
CA ASP A 102 -12.27 14.54 17.65
C ASP A 102 -13.56 13.95 18.25
N ASN A 103 -13.58 12.64 18.50
CA ASN A 103 -14.77 11.92 18.97
C ASN A 103 -16.01 12.14 18.06
N ALA A 104 -15.78 12.36 16.76
CA ALA A 104 -16.84 12.48 15.78
C ALA A 104 -17.69 11.19 15.76
N ALA A 105 -19.00 11.34 15.60
CA ALA A 105 -19.95 10.22 15.61
C ALA A 105 -19.70 9.21 14.48
N LEU A 106 -19.09 9.64 13.37
CA LEU A 106 -18.73 8.80 12.24
C LEU A 106 -17.29 9.09 11.78
N PRO A 107 -16.50 8.06 11.45
CA PRO A 107 -15.18 8.26 10.89
C PRO A 107 -15.26 8.80 9.45
N SER A 108 -14.25 9.57 9.04
CA SER A 108 -14.13 10.11 7.68
C SER A 108 -13.38 9.14 6.76
N PRO A 109 -13.80 8.95 5.50
CA PRO A 109 -13.09 8.10 4.55
C PRO A 109 -11.75 8.73 4.14
N LEU A 110 -10.70 7.91 4.08
CA LEU A 110 -9.39 8.28 3.53
C LEU A 110 -9.18 7.77 2.10
N THR A 111 -10.05 6.87 1.63
CA THR A 111 -10.01 6.30 0.28
C THR A 111 -11.28 6.67 -0.49
N THR A 112 -11.15 6.87 -1.80
CA THR A 112 -12.28 7.12 -2.70
C THR A 112 -12.61 5.85 -3.49
N LYS A 113 -13.88 5.66 -3.82
CA LYS A 113 -14.33 4.68 -4.82
C LYS A 113 -14.08 5.19 -6.23
#